data_AF-A0A2E1I649-F1
#
_entry.id   AF-A0A2E1I649-F1
#
_cell.length_a   1.000
_cell.length_b   1.000
_cell.length_c   1.000
_cell.angle_alpha   90.00
_cell.angle_beta   90.00
_cell.angle_gamma   90.00
#
_symmetry.space_group_name_H-M   'P 1'
#
loop_
_entity.id
_entity.type
_entity.pdbx_description
1 polymer ?
#
loop_
_entity_poly.entity_id
_entity_poly.type
_entity_poly.pdbx_seq_one_letter_code
_entity_poly.pdbx_strand_id
1 'polypeptide(L)'
;MKNNKGFTLIELLVVVAIIGILAAVGTVAYTGYTASAKKSSAKSNHASAVKYIAAEDQKCNAQGGSAMGGELTCEGRTGADIVTAAVTALADFKNPFSASNSAVRGTDDASDSETGDQGYVNLVAASNTITVTTCFDDSTDNDKADACNVAADKISNDIEVAE
;
A
#
# COMPACT_ATOMS: atom_id res chain seq x y z
N MET A 1 -36.46 26.61 -43.38
CA MET A 1 -37.27 26.07 -42.26
C MET A 1 -36.42 25.08 -41.50
N LYS A 2 -36.09 25.33 -40.23
CA LYS A 2 -35.27 24.42 -39.41
C LYS A 2 -36.17 23.31 -38.86
N ASN A 3 -35.90 22.08 -39.26
CA ASN A 3 -36.62 20.89 -38.85
C ASN A 3 -36.18 20.50 -37.43
N ASN A 4 -36.78 21.11 -36.40
CA ASN A 4 -36.51 20.74 -35.01
C ASN A 4 -37.20 19.40 -34.71
N LYS A 5 -36.49 18.30 -34.92
CA LYS A 5 -36.90 16.98 -34.41
C LYS A 5 -36.75 17.00 -32.88
N GLY A 6 -37.86 17.06 -32.17
CA GLY A 6 -37.88 16.89 -30.71
C GLY A 6 -37.56 15.44 -30.34
N PHE A 7 -36.82 15.24 -29.25
CA PHE A 7 -36.61 13.93 -28.65
C PHE A 7 -37.91 13.44 -28.01
N THR A 8 -38.28 12.17 -28.21
CA THR A 8 -39.49 11.63 -27.57
C THR A 8 -39.21 11.23 -26.11
N LEU A 9 -40.22 11.36 -25.24
CA LEU A 9 -40.09 10.93 -23.85
C LEU A 9 -39.83 9.42 -23.74
N ILE A 10 -40.38 8.62 -24.66
CA ILE A 10 -40.17 7.17 -24.67
C ILE A 10 -38.72 6.80 -25.03
N GLU A 11 -38.08 7.52 -25.95
CA GLU A 11 -36.66 7.32 -26.24
C GLU A 11 -35.79 7.60 -25.02
N LEU A 12 -36.10 8.66 -24.26
CA LEU A 12 -35.37 8.96 -23.02
C LEU A 12 -35.58 7.88 -21.95
N LEU A 13 -36.80 7.34 -21.81
CA LEU A 13 -37.08 6.29 -20.82
C LEU A 13 -36.31 5.00 -21.10
N VAL A 14 -36.20 4.58 -22.36
CA VAL A 14 -35.43 3.39 -22.73
C VAL A 14 -33.93 3.60 -22.46
N VAL A 15 -33.39 4.78 -22.76
CA VAL A 15 -31.98 5.10 -22.50
C VAL A 15 -31.68 5.04 -20.99
N VAL A 16 -32.54 5.62 -20.15
CA VAL A 16 -32.37 5.57 -18.70
C VAL A 16 -32.42 4.13 -18.18
N ALA A 17 -33.34 3.30 -18.71
CA ALA A 17 -33.42 1.89 -18.33
C ALA A 17 -32.13 1.11 -18.66
N ILE A 18 -31.56 1.34 -19.86
CA ILE A 18 -30.31 0.68 -20.27
C ILE A 18 -29.13 1.15 -19.39
N ILE A 19 -29.00 2.46 -19.15
CA ILE A 19 -27.95 3.01 -18.28
C ILE A 19 -28.06 2.45 -16.86
N GLY A 20 -29.29 2.27 -16.34
CA GLY A 20 -29.52 1.67 -15.03
C GLY A 20 -28.95 0.24 -14.90
N ILE A 21 -29.17 -0.61 -15.91
CA ILE A 21 -28.63 -1.98 -15.92
C ILE A 21 -27.11 -1.96 -16.03
N LEU A 22 -26.56 -1.14 -16.94
CA LEU A 22 -25.11 -1.02 -17.12
C LEU A 22 -24.41 -0.47 -15.87
N ALA A 23 -25.04 0.48 -15.17
CA ALA A 23 -24.51 1.02 -13.92
C ALA A 23 -24.46 -0.07 -12.84
N ALA A 24 -25.52 -0.87 -12.67
CA ALA A 24 -25.53 -1.94 -11.67
C ALA A 24 -24.41 -2.97 -11.91
N VAL A 25 -24.27 -3.50 -13.13
CA VAL A 25 -23.20 -4.45 -13.46
C VAL A 25 -21.82 -3.80 -13.37
N GLY A 26 -21.70 -2.56 -13.85
CA GLY A 26 -20.45 -1.80 -13.83
C GLY A 26 -19.94 -1.53 -12.42
N THR A 27 -20.83 -1.24 -11.45
CA THR A 27 -20.42 -1.00 -10.06
C THR A 27 -19.76 -2.21 -9.42
N VAL A 28 -20.34 -3.41 -9.54
CA VAL A 28 -19.79 -4.64 -8.96
C VAL A 28 -18.43 -5.00 -9.55
N ALA A 29 -18.29 -4.86 -10.88
CA ALA A 29 -17.02 -5.11 -11.55
C ALA A 29 -15.95 -4.09 -11.12
N TYR A 30 -16.31 -2.81 -11.08
CA TYR A 30 -15.40 -1.73 -10.70
C TYR A 30 -14.88 -1.86 -9.27
N THR A 31 -15.73 -2.23 -8.31
CA THR A 31 -15.31 -2.47 -6.92
C THR A 31 -14.30 -3.63 -6.83
N GLY A 32 -14.50 -4.72 -7.56
CA GLY A 32 -13.55 -5.84 -7.58
C GLY A 32 -12.20 -5.51 -8.23
N TYR A 33 -12.20 -4.72 -9.30
CA TYR A 33 -10.95 -4.26 -9.94
C TYR A 33 -10.17 -3.29 -9.07
N THR A 34 -10.86 -2.33 -8.45
CA THR A 34 -10.21 -1.38 -7.53
C THR A 34 -9.65 -2.08 -6.30
N ALA A 35 -10.39 -3.03 -5.73
CA ALA A 35 -9.89 -3.90 -4.66
C ALA A 35 -8.58 -4.60 -5.04
N SER A 36 -8.59 -5.32 -6.16
CA SER A 36 -7.42 -6.07 -6.64
C SER A 36 -6.22 -5.16 -6.95
N ALA A 37 -6.47 -3.97 -7.51
CA ALA A 37 -5.44 -2.97 -7.78
C ALA A 37 -4.81 -2.45 -6.49
N LYS A 38 -5.61 -2.20 -5.44
CA LYS A 38 -5.08 -1.81 -4.12
C LYS A 38 -4.22 -2.90 -3.51
N LYS A 39 -4.67 -4.17 -3.54
CA LYS A 39 -3.88 -5.32 -3.05
C LYS A 39 -2.54 -5.40 -3.78
N SER A 40 -2.55 -5.29 -5.11
CA SER A 40 -1.32 -5.33 -5.93
C SER A 40 -0.38 -4.15 -5.64
N SER A 41 -0.92 -2.94 -5.48
CA SER A 41 -0.13 -1.76 -5.12
C SER A 41 0.53 -1.89 -3.74
N ALA A 42 -0.19 -2.40 -2.73
CA ALA A 42 0.36 -2.64 -1.40
C ALA A 42 1.52 -3.64 -1.44
N LYS A 43 1.36 -4.75 -2.17
CA LYS A 43 2.42 -5.75 -2.38
C LYS A 43 3.62 -5.16 -3.13
N SER A 44 3.38 -4.28 -4.10
CA SER A 44 4.45 -3.57 -4.81
C SER A 44 5.22 -2.63 -3.89
N ASN A 45 4.52 -1.86 -3.04
CA ASN A 45 5.14 -0.96 -2.06
C ASN A 45 6.00 -1.76 -1.07
N HIS A 46 5.49 -2.88 -0.57
CA HIS A 46 6.23 -3.80 0.30
C HIS A 46 7.53 -4.29 -0.37
N ALA A 47 7.42 -4.86 -1.57
CA ALA A 47 8.58 -5.40 -2.28
C ALA A 47 9.63 -4.32 -2.58
N SER A 48 9.20 -3.10 -2.89
CA SER A 48 10.09 -1.95 -3.10
C SER A 48 10.77 -1.54 -1.79
N ALA A 49 10.05 -1.46 -0.68
CA ALA A 49 10.62 -1.12 0.63
C ALA A 49 11.67 -2.15 1.06
N VAL A 50 11.37 -3.45 0.95
CA VAL A 50 12.32 -4.52 1.27
C VAL A 50 13.60 -4.41 0.45
N LYS A 51 13.46 -4.25 -0.88
CA LYS A 51 14.61 -4.11 -1.77
C LYS A 51 15.41 -2.85 -1.50
N TYR A 52 14.73 -1.74 -1.20
CA TYR A 52 15.36 -0.46 -0.91
C TYR A 52 16.20 -0.53 0.35
N ILE A 53 15.61 -1.02 1.46
CA ILE A 53 16.29 -1.14 2.75
C ILE A 53 17.49 -2.08 2.63
N ALA A 54 17.32 -3.25 2.03
CA ALA A 54 18.40 -4.20 1.84
C ALA A 54 19.54 -3.64 0.96
N ALA A 55 19.21 -2.93 -0.13
CA ALA A 55 20.23 -2.35 -1.01
C ALA A 55 21.00 -1.20 -0.36
N GLU A 56 20.32 -0.31 0.36
CA GLU A 56 20.94 0.82 1.04
C GLU A 56 21.78 0.37 2.23
N ASP A 57 21.36 -0.66 2.97
CA ASP A 57 22.18 -1.26 4.03
C ASP A 57 23.47 -1.90 3.47
N GLN A 58 23.35 -2.67 2.38
CA GLN A 58 24.53 -3.25 1.72
C GLN A 58 25.49 -2.19 1.19
N LYS A 59 24.95 -1.08 0.68
CA LYS A 59 25.76 0.07 0.25
C LYS A 59 26.50 0.70 1.44
N CYS A 60 25.83 0.88 2.58
CA CYS A 60 26.48 1.33 3.80
C CYS A 60 27.62 0.40 4.23
N ASN A 61 27.42 -0.91 4.16
CA ASN A 61 28.46 -1.89 4.49
C ASN A 61 29.66 -1.84 3.54
N ALA A 62 29.42 -1.63 2.25
CA ALA A 62 30.48 -1.66 1.24
C ALA A 62 31.29 -0.35 1.16
N GLN A 63 30.66 0.79 1.41
CA GLN A 63 31.22 2.11 1.09
C GLN A 63 31.25 3.10 2.26
N GLY A 64 30.49 2.84 3.33
CA GLY A 64 30.29 3.79 4.43
C GLY A 64 29.60 5.09 3.99
N GLY A 65 29.79 6.16 4.78
CA GLY A 65 29.26 7.48 4.48
C GLY A 65 27.76 7.62 4.79
N SER A 66 26.98 8.09 3.82
CA SER A 66 25.53 8.29 3.96
C SER A 66 24.75 7.46 2.95
N ALA A 67 23.60 6.95 3.39
CA ALA A 67 22.67 6.16 2.59
C ALA A 67 21.25 6.71 2.71
N MET A 68 20.32 6.07 2.02
CA MET A 68 18.89 6.42 2.01
C MET A 68 18.61 7.88 1.65
N GLY A 69 19.28 8.38 0.61
CA GLY A 69 19.14 9.78 0.18
C GLY A 69 19.80 10.81 1.11
N GLY A 70 20.62 10.37 2.06
CA GLY A 70 21.28 11.23 3.06
C GLY A 70 20.66 11.13 4.46
N GLU A 71 19.56 10.39 4.60
CA GLU A 71 18.82 10.24 5.86
C GLU A 71 19.49 9.26 6.84
N LEU A 72 20.37 8.38 6.34
CA LEU A 72 21.08 7.40 7.16
C LEU A 72 22.58 7.70 7.17
N THR A 73 23.17 7.79 8.37
CA THR A 73 24.63 7.75 8.54
C THR A 73 25.05 6.30 8.77
N CYS A 74 26.00 5.80 7.97
CA CYS A 74 26.35 4.38 7.98
C CYS A 74 27.15 3.94 9.21
N GLU A 75 27.86 4.86 9.86
CA GLU A 75 28.68 4.59 11.04
C GLU A 75 27.83 4.46 12.30
N GLY A 76 27.95 3.33 13.01
CA GLY A 76 27.26 3.09 14.28
C GLY A 76 25.74 2.98 14.19
N ARG A 77 25.20 2.74 12.99
CA ARG A 77 23.77 2.65 12.75
C ARG A 77 23.14 1.44 13.45
N THR A 78 21.91 1.61 13.88
CA THR A 78 21.06 0.55 14.42
C THR A 78 19.90 0.24 13.48
N GLY A 79 19.21 -0.88 13.68
CA GLY A 79 17.98 -1.17 12.95
C GLY A 79 16.93 -0.05 13.08
N ALA A 80 16.86 0.63 14.23
CA ALA A 80 15.94 1.74 14.44
C ALA A 80 16.30 2.98 13.60
N ASP A 81 17.59 3.27 13.42
CA ASP A 81 18.06 4.37 12.57
C ASP A 81 17.72 4.09 11.10
N ILE A 82 17.92 2.85 10.66
CA ILE A 82 17.58 2.40 9.30
C ILE A 82 16.08 2.53 9.05
N VAL A 83 15.23 2.12 10.00
CA VAL A 83 13.78 2.26 9.89
C VAL A 83 13.38 3.73 9.79
N THR A 84 13.93 4.59 10.65
CA THR A 84 13.63 6.03 10.66
C THR A 84 14.02 6.68 9.33
N ALA A 85 15.21 6.39 8.82
CA ALA A 85 15.68 6.88 7.53
C ALA A 85 14.83 6.35 6.36
N ALA A 86 14.43 5.08 6.41
CA ALA A 86 13.60 4.47 5.37
C ALA A 86 12.20 5.09 5.30
N VAL A 87 11.58 5.40 6.46
CA VAL A 87 10.27 6.07 6.51
C VAL A 87 10.34 7.45 5.84
N THR A 88 11.40 8.22 6.10
CA THR A 88 11.60 9.53 5.46
C THR A 88 11.87 9.39 3.97
N ALA A 89 12.78 8.49 3.58
CA ALA A 89 13.18 8.31 2.20
C ALA A 89 12.05 7.73 1.31
N LEU A 90 11.10 7.01 1.90
CA LEU A 90 9.95 6.40 1.20
C LEU A 90 8.64 7.16 1.44
N ALA A 91 8.67 8.40 1.94
CA ALA A 91 7.48 9.19 2.27
C ALA A 91 6.53 9.46 1.08
N ASP A 92 7.05 9.37 -0.15
CA ASP A 92 6.27 9.53 -1.38
C ASP A 92 5.36 8.35 -1.68
N PHE A 93 5.62 7.17 -1.10
CA PHE A 93 4.79 6.00 -1.29
C PHE A 93 3.46 6.24 -0.59
N LYS A 94 2.35 6.20 -1.34
CA LYS A 94 1.00 6.39 -0.79
C LYS A 94 0.30 5.07 -0.52
N ASN A 95 -0.45 5.04 0.57
CA ASN A 95 -1.23 3.87 0.94
C ASN A 95 -2.43 3.76 -0.04
N PRO A 96 -2.60 2.63 -0.75
CA PRO A 96 -3.68 2.47 -1.71
C PRO A 96 -5.09 2.36 -1.08
N PHE A 97 -5.19 2.04 0.21
CA PHE A 97 -6.43 2.01 0.98
C PHE A 97 -6.74 3.34 1.67
N SER A 98 -5.71 4.15 1.97
CA SER A 98 -5.83 5.51 2.49
C SER A 98 -4.86 6.46 1.79
N ALA A 99 -5.28 7.02 0.64
CA ALA A 99 -4.40 7.80 -0.24
C ALA A 99 -3.83 9.09 0.40
N SER A 100 -4.44 9.58 1.48
CA SER A 100 -3.95 10.73 2.25
C SER A 100 -2.71 10.39 3.10
N ASN A 101 -2.47 9.11 3.37
CA ASN A 101 -1.41 8.66 4.26
C ASN A 101 -0.24 8.07 3.47
N SER A 102 0.96 8.24 4.01
CA SER A 102 2.14 7.52 3.53
C SER A 102 2.00 6.03 3.80
N ALA A 103 2.48 5.20 2.88
CA ALA A 103 2.39 3.75 2.98
C ALA A 103 3.37 3.19 4.01
N VAL A 104 4.57 3.75 4.11
CA VAL A 104 5.63 3.22 4.99
C VAL A 104 5.50 3.83 6.38
N ARG A 105 5.56 2.98 7.41
CA ARG A 105 5.50 3.34 8.83
C ARG A 105 6.67 2.71 9.58
N GLY A 106 7.16 3.41 10.59
CA GLY A 106 8.23 2.93 11.47
C GLY A 106 7.71 2.15 12.66
N THR A 107 8.63 1.69 13.51
CA THR A 107 8.37 0.79 14.64
C THR A 107 7.30 1.31 15.59
N ASP A 108 7.27 2.61 15.88
CA ASP A 108 6.38 3.19 16.88
C ASP A 108 4.90 3.26 16.43
N ASP A 109 4.68 3.27 15.11
CA ASP A 109 3.35 3.33 14.48
C ASP A 109 2.97 2.01 13.80
N ALA A 110 3.81 0.98 13.95
CA ALA A 110 3.63 -0.30 13.29
C ALA A 110 2.48 -1.08 13.93
N SER A 111 1.39 -1.23 13.19
CA SER A 111 0.27 -2.12 13.52
C SER A 111 -0.14 -2.86 12.26
N ASP A 112 -0.46 -4.14 12.40
CA ASP A 112 -0.80 -5.03 11.29
C ASP A 112 -2.02 -5.90 11.59
N SER A 113 -2.78 -5.58 12.63
CA SER A 113 -3.79 -6.47 13.22
C SER A 113 -5.20 -5.88 13.21
N GLU A 114 -5.36 -4.65 12.74
CA GLU A 114 -6.65 -4.00 12.59
C GLU A 114 -7.01 -3.77 11.13
N THR A 115 -8.31 -3.69 10.82
CA THR A 115 -8.78 -3.33 9.46
C THR A 115 -8.23 -1.98 9.00
N GLY A 116 -7.90 -1.08 9.93
CA GLY A 116 -7.27 0.21 9.64
C GLY A 116 -5.85 0.11 9.09
N ASP A 117 -5.19 -1.06 9.19
CA ASP A 117 -3.79 -1.26 8.81
C ASP A 117 -3.58 -1.74 7.37
N GLN A 118 -4.67 -1.84 6.60
CA GLN A 118 -4.62 -2.22 5.20
C GLN A 118 -3.69 -1.29 4.39
N GLY A 119 -2.79 -1.89 3.62
CA GLY A 119 -1.91 -1.19 2.69
C GLY A 119 -0.70 -0.50 3.30
N TYR A 120 -0.52 -0.54 4.62
CA TYR A 120 0.70 -0.04 5.24
C TYR A 120 1.84 -1.06 5.12
N VAL A 121 3.04 -0.52 4.97
CA VAL A 121 4.30 -1.23 5.04
C VAL A 121 4.91 -0.88 6.39
N ASN A 122 4.69 -1.78 7.35
CA ASN A 122 5.20 -1.62 8.71
C ASN A 122 6.64 -2.12 8.76
N LEU A 123 7.53 -1.26 9.21
CA LEU A 123 8.92 -1.58 9.46
C LEU A 123 9.13 -1.67 10.96
N VAL A 124 9.49 -2.84 11.46
CA VAL A 124 9.76 -3.08 12.88
C VAL A 124 11.20 -3.52 13.03
N ALA A 125 12.00 -2.71 13.72
CA ALA A 125 13.37 -3.07 14.05
C ALA A 125 13.43 -3.83 15.38
N ALA A 126 13.96 -5.05 15.35
CA ALA A 126 14.31 -5.83 16.52
C ALA A 126 15.82 -6.11 16.49
N SER A 127 16.60 -5.32 17.21
CA SER A 127 18.07 -5.33 17.18
C SER A 127 18.59 -5.15 15.74
N ASN A 128 19.09 -6.22 15.12
CA ASN A 128 19.72 -6.21 13.79
C ASN A 128 18.84 -6.86 12.72
N THR A 129 17.56 -7.10 13.04
CA THR A 129 16.58 -7.61 12.09
C THR A 129 15.48 -6.59 11.92
N ILE A 130 15.23 -6.19 10.69
CA ILE A 130 14.08 -5.37 10.32
C ILE A 130 13.03 -6.30 9.73
N THR A 131 11.92 -6.45 10.43
CA THR A 131 10.74 -7.15 9.93
C THR A 131 9.87 -6.15 9.18
N VAL A 132 9.64 -6.43 7.90
CA VAL A 132 8.72 -5.68 7.05
C VAL A 132 7.43 -6.47 6.94
N THR A 133 6.31 -5.90 7.39
CA THR A 133 5.00 -6.55 7.33
C THR A 133 3.98 -5.67 6.63
N THR A 134 3.18 -6.26 5.73
CA THR A 134 2.11 -5.56 5.02
C THR A 134 0.85 -6.40 4.98
N CYS A 135 -0.24 -5.84 5.48
CA CYS A 135 -1.59 -6.36 5.25
C CYS A 135 -2.16 -5.82 3.93
N PHE A 136 -2.81 -6.67 3.14
CA PHE A 136 -3.39 -6.29 1.86
C PHE A 136 -4.82 -6.79 1.67
N ASP A 137 -5.51 -7.24 2.71
CA ASP A 137 -6.91 -7.59 2.55
C ASP A 137 -7.76 -6.36 2.22
N ASP A 138 -8.89 -6.58 1.54
CA ASP A 138 -9.91 -5.58 1.31
C ASP A 138 -11.14 -5.99 2.12
N SER A 139 -11.72 -5.03 2.83
CA SER A 139 -12.99 -5.10 3.57
C SER A 139 -14.22 -5.58 2.74
N THR A 140 -14.03 -6.01 1.50
CA THR A 140 -15.05 -6.51 0.58
C THR A 140 -15.16 -8.03 0.55
N ASP A 141 -14.24 -8.77 1.19
CA ASP A 141 -14.44 -10.19 1.45
C ASP A 141 -15.40 -10.40 2.64
N ASN A 142 -15.95 -11.61 2.78
CA ASN A 142 -16.78 -12.02 3.91
C ASN A 142 -16.04 -11.97 5.26
N ASP A 143 -14.73 -11.72 5.25
CA ASP A 143 -13.84 -11.68 6.41
C ASP A 143 -13.54 -10.25 6.88
N LYS A 144 -14.47 -9.32 6.62
CA LYS A 144 -14.39 -7.89 6.97
C LYS A 144 -14.06 -7.58 8.44
N ALA A 145 -14.39 -8.50 9.36
CA ALA A 145 -14.09 -8.38 10.80
C ALA A 145 -12.66 -8.82 11.16
N ASP A 146 -12.00 -9.57 10.28
CA ASP A 146 -10.67 -10.18 10.48
C ASP A 146 -9.65 -9.70 9.44
N ALA A 147 -9.98 -8.63 8.69
CA ALA A 147 -9.04 -8.00 7.78
C ALA A 147 -7.77 -7.61 8.54
N CYS A 148 -6.63 -8.15 8.09
CA CYS A 148 -5.32 -8.06 8.73
C CYS A 148 -5.11 -8.91 10.00
N ASN A 149 -6.05 -9.74 10.41
CA ASN A 149 -5.88 -10.64 11.56
C ASN A 149 -5.40 -12.05 11.13
N VAL A 150 -5.59 -12.42 9.86
CA VAL A 150 -5.17 -13.72 9.34
C VAL A 150 -3.85 -13.65 8.57
N ALA A 151 -3.02 -14.69 8.69
CA ALA A 151 -1.72 -14.75 8.03
C ALA A 151 -1.81 -14.77 6.49
N ALA A 152 -2.92 -15.27 5.93
CA ALA A 152 -3.15 -15.31 4.48
C ALA A 152 -3.21 -13.92 3.84
N ASP A 153 -3.54 -12.90 4.64
CA ASP A 153 -3.73 -11.52 4.21
C ASP A 153 -2.52 -10.63 4.47
N LYS A 154 -1.44 -11.23 4.97
CA LYS A 154 -0.18 -10.54 5.26
C LYS A 154 0.95 -11.12 4.44
N ILE A 155 1.89 -10.27 4.11
CA ILE A 155 3.23 -10.66 3.67
C ILE A 155 4.23 -10.10 4.67
N SER A 156 5.21 -10.91 5.02
CA SER A 156 6.29 -10.52 5.92
C SER A 156 7.63 -10.94 5.37
N ASN A 157 8.62 -10.06 5.49
CA ASN A 157 9.99 -10.29 5.08
C ASN A 157 10.93 -9.74 6.14
N ASP A 158 11.90 -10.56 6.55
CA ASP A 158 12.95 -10.13 7.47
C ASP A 158 14.21 -9.73 6.69
N ILE A 159 14.81 -8.62 7.09
CA ILE A 159 16.06 -8.09 6.56
C ILE A 159 17.06 -8.09 7.68
N GLU A 160 18.12 -8.88 7.54
CA GLU A 160 19.28 -8.81 8.43
C GLU A 160 20.15 -7.62 8.03
N VAL A 161 20.38 -6.72 8.98
CA VAL A 161 21.26 -5.56 8.81
C VAL A 161 22.56 -5.83 9.55
N ALA A 162 23.69 -5.47 8.93
CA ALA A 162 25.00 -5.66 9.54
C ALA A 162 25.38 -4.47 10.42
N GLU A 163 26.15 -4.74 11.48
CA GLU A 163 26.79 -3.74 12.34
C GLU A 163 28.01 -3.11 11.68
#